data_AF-R7JCD4-F1
#
_entry.id   AF-R7JCD4-F1
#
_cell.length_a   1.000
_cell.length_b   1.000
_cell.length_c   1.000
_cell.angle_alpha   90.00
_cell.angle_beta   90.00
_cell.angle_gamma   90.00
#
_symmetry.space_group_name_H-M   'P 1'
#
loop_
_entity.id
_entity.type
_entity.pdbx_description
1 polymer ?
#
loop_
_entity_poly.entity_id
_entity_poly.type
_entity_poly.pdbx_seq_one_letter_code
_entity_poly.pdbx_strand_id
1 'polypeptide(L)' 'MQFIFPAYKRFYIKGKDEDGNLIFACKLVTKDGLCSDYAHRLPMCRKYPAKRIFYPAKLHDGCGYKVNIKSFEDYLK' A
#
# COMPACT_ATOMS: atom_id res chain seq x y z
N MET A 1 -11.32 10.51 -22.99
CA MET A 1 -11.32 9.40 -22.00
C MET A 1 -9.88 9.14 -21.61
N GLN A 2 -9.52 9.39 -20.35
CA GLN A 2 -8.14 9.30 -19.88
C GLN A 2 -7.68 7.84 -19.91
N PHE A 3 -6.51 7.58 -20.49
CA PHE A 3 -5.95 6.24 -20.65
C PHE A 3 -5.56 5.69 -19.27
N ILE A 4 -6.50 4.99 -18.61
CA ILE A 4 -6.19 4.27 -17.39
C ILE A 4 -5.35 3.06 -17.80
N PHE A 5 -4.09 3.04 -17.38
CA PHE A 5 -3.16 1.94 -17.64
C PHE A 5 -3.87 0.60 -17.34
N PRO A 6 -3.91 -0.37 -18.27
CA PRO A 6 -4.70 -1.60 -18.13
C PRO A 6 -4.45 -2.32 -16.80
N ALA A 7 -3.21 -2.24 -16.33
CA ALA A 7 -2.75 -2.74 -15.05
C ALA A 7 -3.59 -2.27 -13.84
N TYR A 8 -4.09 -1.03 -13.83
CA TYR A 8 -4.86 -0.46 -12.72
C TYR A 8 -6.35 -0.87 -12.73
N LYS A 9 -6.85 -1.54 -13.77
CA LYS A 9 -8.22 -2.09 -13.81
C LYS A 9 -8.49 -3.15 -12.72
N ARG A 10 -7.42 -3.66 -12.10
CA ARG A 10 -7.47 -4.60 -10.97
C ARG A 10 -7.87 -3.94 -9.65
N PHE A 11 -7.86 -2.60 -9.57
CA PHE A 11 -8.34 -1.88 -8.41
C PHE A 11 -9.81 -1.50 -8.55
N TYR A 12 -10.49 -1.42 -7.42
CA TYR A 12 -11.84 -0.89 -7.29
C TYR A 12 -11.91 0.00 -6.06
N ILE A 13 -12.88 0.90 -6.04
CA ILE A 13 -13.12 1.77 -4.89
C ILE A 13 -13.86 0.96 -3.84
N LYS A 14 -13.25 0.76 -2.68
CA LYS A 14 -13.86 0.10 -1.52
C LYS A 14 -14.77 1.05 -0.75
N GLY A 15 -14.45 2.35 -0.74
CA GLY A 15 -15.21 3.37 -0.03
C GLY A 15 -14.44 4.69 0.04
N LYS A 16 -14.81 5.52 1.02
CA LYS A 16 -14.09 6.74 1.38
C LYS A 16 -13.62 6.66 2.82
N ASP A 17 -12.50 7.30 3.14
CA ASP A 17 -12.07 7.50 4.53
C ASP A 17 -12.78 8.70 5.18
N GLU A 18 -12.44 8.97 6.44
CA GLU A 18 -13.02 10.05 7.25
C GLU A 18 -12.75 11.44 6.66
N ASP A 19 -11.65 11.59 5.92
CA ASP A 19 -11.25 12.81 5.23
C ASP A 19 -11.85 12.93 3.81
N GLY A 20 -12.65 11.94 3.39
CA GLY A 20 -13.31 11.89 2.08
C GLY A 20 -12.43 11.37 0.93
N ASN A 21 -11.22 10.87 1.21
CA ASN A 21 -10.34 10.27 0.22
C ASN A 21 -10.85 8.90 -0.22
N LEU A 22 -10.61 8.54 -1.49
CA LEU A 22 -11.00 7.24 -2.03
C LEU A 22 -10.09 6.12 -1.52
N ILE A 23 -10.69 5.09 -0.95
CA ILE A 23 -10.00 3.86 -0.54
C ILE A 23 -10.03 2.89 -1.71
N PHE A 24 -8.86 2.48 -2.19
CA PHE A 24 -8.74 1.49 -3.27
C PHE A 24 -8.42 0.10 -2.72
N ALA A 25 -9.11 -0.92 -3.23
CA ALA A 25 -8.84 -2.32 -2.95
C ALA A 25 -8.53 -3.08 -4.25
N CYS A 26 -7.75 -4.16 -4.16
CA CYS A 26 -7.39 -4.98 -5.31
C CYS A 26 -8.29 -6.21 -5.41
N LYS A 27 -8.82 -6.48 -6.60
CA LYS A 27 -9.65 -7.67 -6.90
C LYS A 27 -8.90 -9.01 -6.74
N LEU A 28 -7.57 -8.96 -6.70
CA LEU A 28 -6.70 -10.14 -6.62
C LEU A 28 -6.28 -10.48 -5.17
N VAL A 29 -6.83 -9.78 -4.18
CA VAL A 29 -6.60 -10.11 -2.76
C VAL A 29 -7.64 -11.14 -2.33
N THR A 30 -7.19 -12.28 -1.82
CA THR A 30 -8.03 -13.37 -1.31
C THR A 30 -8.59 -13.02 0.06
N LYS A 31 -9.53 -13.85 0.56
CA LYS A 31 -10.11 -13.69 1.90
C LYS A 31 -9.06 -13.75 3.02
N ASP A 32 -7.97 -14.48 2.79
CA ASP A 32 -6.85 -14.63 3.72
C ASP A 32 -5.88 -13.43 3.70
N GLY A 33 -6.18 -12.38 2.92
CA GLY A 33 -5.32 -11.20 2.79
C GLY A 33 -4.09 -11.41 1.90
N LEU A 34 -4.02 -12.52 1.17
CA LEU A 34 -2.92 -12.85 0.26
C LEU A 34 -3.26 -12.47 -1.19
N CYS A 35 -2.24 -12.19 -2.01
CA CYS A 35 -2.46 -11.93 -3.42
C CYS A 35 -2.49 -13.24 -4.22
N SER A 36 -3.55 -13.48 -4.98
CA SER A 36 -3.72 -14.67 -5.82
C SER A 36 -2.77 -14.73 -7.02
N ASP A 37 -2.25 -13.57 -7.48
CA ASP A 37 -1.34 -13.47 -8.61
C ASP A 37 -0.04 -12.78 -8.19
N TYR A 38 0.88 -13.57 -7.63
CA TYR A 38 2.18 -13.09 -7.18
C TYR A 38 3.09 -12.68 -8.35
N ALA A 39 3.07 -13.47 -9.43
CA ALA A 39 3.97 -13.31 -10.57
C ALA A 39 3.74 -11.96 -11.29
N HIS A 40 2.48 -11.54 -11.47
CA HIS A 40 2.14 -10.32 -12.21
C HIS A 40 1.74 -9.16 -11.29
N ARG A 41 2.27 -9.13 -10.07
CA ARG A 41 2.15 -7.98 -9.17
C ARG A 41 2.68 -6.71 -9.84
N LEU A 42 1.93 -5.62 -9.70
CA LEU A 42 2.37 -4.30 -10.14
C LEU A 42 3.61 -3.87 -9.37
N PRO A 43 4.45 -2.97 -9.94
CA PRO A 43 5.66 -2.49 -9.29
C PRO A 43 5.42 -1.98 -7.86
N MET A 44 4.31 -1.29 -7.60
CA MET A 44 3.96 -0.83 -6.26
C MET A 44 3.69 -1.96 -5.27
N CYS A 45 3.01 -3.04 -5.70
CA CYS A 45 2.73 -4.20 -4.87
C CYS A 45 3.99 -5.04 -4.60
N ARG A 46 4.91 -5.14 -5.57
CA ARG A 46 6.20 -5.83 -5.40
C ARG A 46 7.13 -5.09 -4.44
N LYS A 47 7.05 -3.76 -4.44
CA LYS A 47 7.85 -2.88 -3.58
C LYS A 47 7.20 -2.65 -2.21
N TYR A 48 6.03 -3.23 -1.94
CA TYR A 48 5.33 -3.04 -0.67
C TYR A 48 5.83 -4.03 0.40
N PRO A 49 6.02 -3.58 1.65
CA PRO A 49 5.99 -2.18 2.08
C PRO A 49 7.22 -1.40 1.60
N ALA A 50 7.04 -0.11 1.32
CA ALA A 50 8.12 0.73 0.82
C ALA A 50 9.26 0.83 1.85
N LYS A 51 10.51 0.63 1.40
CA LYS A 51 11.71 0.68 2.27
C LYS A 51 11.88 2.03 2.98
N ARG A 52 11.46 3.12 2.34
CA ARG A 52 11.48 4.48 2.89
C ARG A 52 10.12 5.10 2.66
N ILE A 53 9.62 5.80 3.67
CA ILE A 53 8.41 6.59 3.63
C ILE A 53 8.79 8.04 3.93
N PHE A 54 8.24 8.98 3.17
CA PHE A 54 8.49 10.42 3.35
C PHE A 54 7.42 11.10 4.20
N TYR A 55 6.32 10.41 4.47
CA TYR A 55 5.20 10.85 5.30
C TYR A 55 4.98 9.86 6.43
N PRO A 56 4.29 10.26 7.52
CA PRO A 56 3.90 9.37 8.61
C PRO A 56 2.83 8.37 8.14
N ALA A 57 3.25 7.43 7.31
CA ALA A 57 2.39 6.36 6.81
C ALA A 57 2.16 5.35 7.93
N LYS A 58 0.89 5.00 8.13
CA LYS A 58 0.51 3.89 9.01
C LYS A 58 0.58 2.59 8.22
N LEU A 59 1.18 1.56 8.81
CA LEU A 59 1.08 0.20 8.27
C LEU A 59 -0.32 -0.35 8.57
N HIS A 60 -0.81 -1.23 7.70
CA HIS A 60 -2.07 -1.92 7.92
C HIS A 60 -1.97 -2.86 9.14
N ASP A 61 -3.09 -3.03 9.86
CA ASP A 61 -3.18 -3.98 10.97
C ASP A 61 -2.86 -5.41 10.49
N GLY A 62 -1.86 -6.04 11.10
CA GLY A 62 -1.34 -7.35 10.67
C GLY A 62 -0.18 -7.31 9.68
N CYS A 63 0.35 -6.13 9.32
CA CYS A 63 1.60 -6.05 8.58
C CYS A 63 2.78 -6.51 9.45
N GLY A 64 3.56 -7.49 9.00
CA GLY A 64 4.72 -8.02 9.73
C GLY A 64 5.96 -7.10 9.76
N TYR A 65 5.87 -5.92 9.15
CA TYR A 65 6.96 -4.94 9.14
C TYR A 65 6.75 -3.90 10.24
N LYS A 66 7.85 -3.27 10.68
CA LYS A 66 7.83 -2.16 11.65
C LYS A 66 8.42 -0.91 11.01
N VAL A 67 7.74 0.22 11.17
CA VAL A 67 8.30 1.52 10.82
C VAL A 67 9.25 1.95 11.94
N ASN A 68 10.51 2.22 11.59
CA ASN A 68 11.46 2.82 12.52
C ASN A 68 11.41 4.35 12.36
N ILE A 69 10.77 5.02 13.31
CA ILE A 69 10.69 6.48 13.34
C ILE A 69 11.91 6.97 14.12
N LYS A 70 12.85 7.63 13.43
CA LYS A 70 14.02 8.25 14.04
C LYS A 70 13.82 9.76 14.14
N SER A 71 14.06 10.32 15.32
CA SER A 71 14.22 11.77 15.50
C SER A 71 15.65 12.18 15.11
N PHE A 72 15.91 13.49 15.02
CA PHE A 72 17.27 13.98 14.81
C PHE A 72 18.23 13.54 15.94
N GLU A 73 17.74 13.47 17.18
CA GLU A 73 18.52 13.06 18.35
C GLU A 73 19.02 11.61 18.25
N ASP A 74 18.26 10.72 17.57
CA ASP A 74 18.66 9.33 17.33
C ASP A 74 19.87 9.20 16.38
N TYR A 75 20.25 10.27 15.67
CA TYR A 75 21.43 10.30 14.79
C TYR A 75 22.67 10.88 15.47
N LEU A 76 22.53 11.49 16.65
CA LEU A 76 23.64 12.08 17.40
C LEU A 76 24.33 11.09 18.36
N LYS A 77 23.77 9.88 18.51
CA LYS A 77 24.34 8.75 19.25
C LYS A 77 25.06 7.80 18.30
#